data_AF-A0ABD0PQQ7-F1
#
_entry.id   AF-A0ABD0PQQ7-F1
#
_cell.length_a   1.000
_cell.length_b   1.000
_cell.length_c   1.000
_cell.angle_alpha   90.00
_cell.angle_beta   90.00
_cell.angle_gamma   90.00
#
_symmetry.space_group_name_H-M   'P 1'
#
loop_
_entity.id
_entity.type
_entity.pdbx_description
1 polymer ?
#
loop_
_entity_poly.entity_id
_entity_poly.type
_entity_poly.pdbx_seq_one_letter_code
_entity_poly.pdbx_strand_id
1 'polypeptide(L)'
;NKAKLPFWKNGTEGAEGWQHGWHGYDNEFMDMRGFFLAQGPDFKKNFRAGPIQTVDVYNVLCKTLGIEPLPNNGSWSRVECMMRSSAGA
;
A
#
# COMPACT_ATOMS: atom_id res chain seq x y z
N ASN A 1 4.49 -14.09 -15.42
CA ASN A 1 4.75 -13.69 -16.82
C ASN A 1 3.53 -12.93 -17.34
N LYS A 2 3.64 -11.60 -17.50
CA LYS A 2 2.52 -10.72 -17.90
C LYS A 2 1.96 -11.02 -19.30
N ALA A 3 2.76 -11.65 -20.16
CA ALA A 3 2.36 -12.05 -21.51
C ALA A 3 1.28 -13.15 -21.54
N LYS A 4 0.95 -13.75 -20.39
CA LYS A 4 -0.06 -14.82 -20.28
C LYS A 4 -1.28 -14.43 -19.45
N LEU A 5 -1.33 -13.20 -18.93
CA LEU A 5 -2.48 -12.77 -18.11
C LEU A 5 -3.70 -12.58 -19.02
N PRO A 6 -4.90 -13.03 -18.60
CA PRO A 6 -6.10 -12.84 -19.40
C PRO A 6 -6.31 -11.35 -19.63
N PHE A 7 -6.30 -10.96 -20.91
CA PHE A 7 -6.78 -9.66 -21.33
C PHE A 7 -8.30 -9.65 -21.10
N TRP A 8 -8.78 -8.69 -20.32
CA TRP A 8 -10.21 -8.42 -20.21
C TRP A 8 -10.65 -7.93 -21.59
N LYS A 9 -11.36 -8.77 -22.36
CA LYS A 9 -11.96 -8.39 -23.64
C LYS A 9 -13.01 -7.30 -23.39
N ASN A 10 -12.57 -6.05 -23.30
CA ASN A 10 -13.39 -4.88 -23.12
C ASN A 10 -14.01 -4.44 -24.47
N GLY A 11 -14.70 -5.35 -25.14
CA GLY A 11 -15.64 -5.06 -26.25
C GLY A 11 -15.11 -4.33 -27.49
N THR A 12 -13.86 -3.88 -27.55
CA THR A 12 -13.30 -3.22 -28.73
C THR A 12 -12.71 -4.26 -29.67
N GLU A 13 -13.43 -4.52 -30.77
CA GLU A 13 -12.99 -5.35 -31.88
C GLU A 13 -11.79 -4.70 -32.58
N GLY A 14 -10.57 -5.04 -32.16
CA GLY A 14 -9.35 -4.65 -32.87
C GLY A 14 -8.13 -4.48 -31.97
N ALA A 15 -6.97 -4.94 -32.44
CA ALA A 15 -5.65 -4.82 -31.79
C ALA A 15 -5.05 -3.40 -31.86
N GLU A 16 -5.89 -2.39 -32.10
CA GLU A 16 -5.49 -1.00 -32.38
C GLU A 16 -5.71 -0.08 -31.16
N GLY A 17 -6.50 -0.52 -30.17
CA GLY A 17 -6.68 0.19 -28.90
C GLY A 17 -5.56 -0.09 -27.92
N TRP A 18 -4.32 0.30 -28.24
CA TRP A 18 -3.19 0.17 -27.32
C TRP A 18 -3.43 1.02 -26.07
N GLN A 19 -3.79 0.33 -24.98
CA GLN A 19 -3.99 0.88 -23.65
C GLN A 19 -2.63 1.35 -23.11
N HIS A 20 -2.34 2.64 -23.21
CA HIS A 20 -1.08 3.27 -22.78
C HIS A 20 -0.80 3.18 -21.25
N GLY A 21 -1.71 2.59 -20.48
CA GLY A 21 -1.55 2.27 -19.07
C GLY A 21 -2.76 1.46 -18.60
N TRP A 22 -2.52 0.40 -17.84
CA TRP A 22 -3.56 -0.42 -17.24
C TRP A 22 -3.15 -0.86 -15.85
N HIS A 23 -4.12 -1.19 -15.00
CA HIS A 23 -3.92 -1.59 -13.61
C HIS A 23 -4.91 -2.71 -13.22
N GLY A 24 -4.80 -3.22 -11.99
CA GLY A 24 -5.65 -4.31 -11.51
C GLY A 24 -5.13 -5.71 -11.84
N TYR A 25 -3.88 -5.80 -12.30
CA TYR A 25 -3.13 -7.06 -12.29
C TYR A 25 -2.71 -7.44 -10.87
N ASP A 26 -2.00 -8.56 -10.76
CA ASP A 26 -1.39 -9.02 -9.50
C ASP A 26 -0.59 -7.90 -8.82
N ASN A 27 -0.87 -7.66 -7.54
CA ASN A 27 -0.27 -6.60 -6.74
C ASN A 27 1.20 -6.88 -6.40
N GLU A 28 1.68 -8.11 -6.58
CA GLU A 28 3.11 -8.42 -6.40
C GLU A 28 3.99 -7.80 -7.50
N PHE A 29 3.42 -7.48 -8.66
CA PHE A 29 4.15 -6.84 -9.75
C PHE A 29 4.61 -5.42 -9.36
N MET A 30 5.87 -5.13 -9.65
CA MET A 30 6.52 -3.87 -9.27
C MET A 30 5.81 -2.61 -9.79
N ASP A 31 5.19 -2.66 -10.96
CA ASP A 31 4.43 -1.56 -11.58
C ASP A 31 3.02 -1.39 -10.99
N MET A 32 2.51 -2.38 -10.25
CA MET A 32 1.24 -2.28 -9.52
C MET A 32 1.42 -1.75 -8.09
N ARG A 33 2.66 -1.51 -7.65
CA ARG A 33 2.95 -1.02 -6.29
C ARG A 33 2.76 0.49 -6.20
N GLY A 34 1.98 0.93 -5.21
CA GLY A 34 1.89 2.34 -4.83
C GLY A 34 3.09 2.82 -4.00
N PHE A 35 3.21 4.13 -3.82
CA PHE A 35 4.13 4.74 -2.88
C PHE A 35 3.44 5.02 -1.53
N PHE A 36 4.22 4.98 -0.46
CA PHE A 36 3.78 5.41 0.88
C PHE A 36 4.80 6.41 1.42
N LEU A 37 4.31 7.58 1.83
CA LEU A 37 5.11 8.62 2.46
C LEU A 37 4.34 9.15 3.66
N ALA A 38 5.00 9.25 4.81
CA ALA A 38 4.43 9.78 6.03
C ALA A 38 5.37 10.79 6.67
N GLN A 39 4.82 11.90 7.16
CA GLN A 39 5.55 12.92 7.87
C GLN A 39 4.66 13.45 9.01
N GLY A 40 5.22 13.51 10.21
CA GLY A 40 4.51 13.97 11.38
C GLY A 40 5.31 13.74 12.67
N PRO A 41 4.80 14.22 13.81
CA PRO A 41 5.47 14.07 15.10
C PRO A 41 5.56 12.61 15.56
N ASP A 42 4.66 11.73 15.12
CA ASP A 42 4.60 10.31 15.51
C ASP A 42 5.49 9.41 14.66
N PHE A 43 5.95 9.88 13.50
CA PHE A 43 6.79 9.11 12.58
C PHE A 43 8.28 9.39 12.80
N LYS A 44 9.13 8.39 12.58
CA LYS A 44 10.58 8.59 12.59
C LYS A 44 10.99 9.50 11.44
N LYS A 45 11.93 10.42 11.70
CA LYS A 45 12.50 11.31 10.68
C LYS A 45 13.58 10.58 9.89
N ASN A 46 13.69 10.86 8.59
CA ASN A 46 14.71 10.29 7.69
C ASN A 46 14.76 8.75 7.72
N PHE A 47 13.61 8.11 7.91
CA PHE A 47 13.49 6.67 7.99
C PHE A 47 12.91 6.10 6.70
N ARG A 48 13.52 5.02 6.18
CA ARG A 48 13.01 4.27 5.04
C ARG A 48 12.58 2.89 5.50
N ALA A 49 11.28 2.63 5.45
CA ALA A 49 10.71 1.33 5.78
C ALA A 49 10.91 0.32 4.64
N GLY A 50 10.77 -0.96 4.97
CA GLY A 50 10.49 -1.98 3.96
C GLY A 50 9.07 -1.83 3.38
N PRO A 51 8.69 -2.64 2.38
CA PRO A 51 7.34 -2.63 1.83
C PRO A 51 6.29 -2.95 2.90
N ILE A 52 5.16 -2.24 2.84
CA ILE A 52 3.98 -2.48 3.67
C ILE A 52 2.81 -2.92 2.78
N GLN A 53 1.74 -3.43 3.37
CA GLN A 53 0.49 -3.69 2.64
C GLN A 53 -0.49 -2.54 2.87
N THR A 54 -1.30 -2.21 1.86
CA THR A 54 -2.29 -1.11 1.96
C THR A 54 -3.28 -1.32 3.13
N VAL A 55 -3.60 -2.57 3.46
CA VAL A 55 -4.45 -2.91 4.61
C VAL A 55 -3.86 -2.50 5.96
N ASP A 56 -2.53 -2.30 6.05
CA ASP A 56 -1.86 -1.89 7.28
C ASP A 56 -2.04 -0.40 7.60
N VAL A 57 -2.38 0.42 6.59
CA VAL A 57 -2.49 1.88 6.72
C VAL A 57 -3.57 2.26 7.74
N TYR A 58 -4.65 1.49 7.83
CA TYR A 58 -5.69 1.72 8.83
C TYR A 58 -5.14 1.73 10.27
N ASN A 59 -4.31 0.75 10.63
CA ASN A 59 -3.71 0.67 11.96
C ASN A 59 -2.76 1.85 12.24
N VAL A 60 -2.02 2.30 11.22
CA VAL A 60 -1.17 3.50 11.32
C VAL A 60 -2.02 4.74 11.62
N LEU A 61 -3.12 4.93 10.90
CA LEU A 61 -4.04 6.06 11.11
C LEU A 61 -4.64 6.03 12.52
N CYS A 62 -5.17 4.90 12.96
CA CYS A 62 -5.70 4.71 14.31
C CYS A 62 -4.64 5.06 15.38
N LYS A 63 -3.40 4.57 15.21
CA LYS A 63 -2.31 4.89 16.14
C LYS A 63 -2.01 6.39 16.20
N THR A 64 -1.92 7.06 15.05
CA THR A 64 -1.65 8.51 15.01
C THR A 64 -2.78 9.37 15.57
N LEU A 65 -4.02 8.88 15.51
CA LEU A 65 -5.20 9.58 16.04
C LEU A 65 -5.51 9.23 17.50
N GLY A 66 -4.79 8.28 18.10
CA GLY A 66 -5.09 7.78 19.44
C GLY A 66 -6.42 7.02 19.54
N ILE A 67 -6.84 6.37 18.45
CA ILE A 67 -8.10 5.61 18.36
C ILE A 67 -7.77 4.12 18.44
N GLU A 68 -8.55 3.36 19.21
CA GLU A 68 -8.44 1.90 19.23
C GLU A 68 -8.93 1.32 17.88
N PRO A 69 -8.09 0.57 17.15
CA PRO A 69 -8.50 -0.01 15.88
C PRO A 69 -9.58 -1.08 16.07
N LEU A 70 -10.58 -1.09 15.19
CA LEU A 70 -11.54 -2.20 15.10
C LEU A 70 -10.90 -3.40 14.37
N PRO A 71 -11.49 -4.61 14.48
CA PRO A 71 -11.00 -5.79 13.77
C PRO A 71 -10.81 -5.53 12.27
N ASN A 72 -9.59 -5.77 11.77
CA ASN A 72 -9.19 -5.55 10.39
C ASN A 72 -8.08 -6.54 9.98
N ASN A 73 -7.72 -6.56 8.69
CA ASN A 73 -6.73 -7.50 8.14
C ASN A 73 -5.28 -7.00 8.15
N GLY A 74 -5.04 -5.78 8.65
CA GLY A 74 -3.70 -5.22 8.78
C GLY A 74 -2.89 -5.88 9.90
N SER A 75 -1.56 -5.88 9.78
CA SER A 75 -0.66 -6.42 10.81
C SER A 75 0.28 -5.34 11.33
N TRP A 76 0.18 -5.05 12.63
CA TRP A 76 0.97 -4.00 13.28
C TRP A 76 2.48 -4.19 13.13
N SER A 77 2.95 -5.43 13.19
CA SER A 77 4.37 -5.79 13.07
C SER A 77 5.04 -5.34 11.76
N ARG A 78 4.26 -5.11 10.68
CA ARG A 78 4.79 -4.60 9.40
C ARG A 78 5.05 -3.09 9.42
N VAL A 79 4.37 -2.34 10.29
CA VAL A 79 4.35 -0.87 10.26
C VAL A 79 4.92 -0.20 11.51
N GLU A 80 4.99 -0.92 12.63
CA GLU A 80 5.48 -0.40 13.91
C GLU A 80 6.86 0.26 13.81
N CYS A 81 7.75 -0.30 12.98
CA CYS A 81 9.10 0.20 12.83
C CYS A 81 9.18 1.66 12.32
N MET A 82 8.12 2.16 11.68
CA MET A 82 8.02 3.54 11.18
C MET A 82 7.70 4.55 12.29
N MET A 83 7.06 4.09 13.37
CA MET A 83 6.62 4.95 14.46
C MET A 83 7.78 5.29 15.38
N ARG A 84 7.77 6.48 15.96
CA ARG A 84 8.65 6.79 17.09
C ARG A 84 8.19 5.96 18.28
N SER A 85 9.15 5.41 19.02
CA SER A 85 8.85 4.86 20.34
C SER A 85 8.18 5.96 21.15
N SER A 86 7.02 5.67 21.73
CA SER A 86 6.39 6.55 22.71
C SER A 86 7.41 6.78 23.82
N ALA A 87 8.02 7.96 23.85
CA ALA A 87 8.54 8.47 25.11
C ALA A 87 7.31 8.55 26.02
N GLY A 88 7.34 7.79 27.12
CA GLY A 88 6.20 7.68 28.03
C GLY A 88 5.58 9.05 28.31
N ALA A 89 4.28 9.12 28.11
CA ALA A 89 3.44 10.06 28.83
C ALA A 89 2.99 9.35 30.12
#